data_AF-E8JNI4-F1
#
_entry.id   AF-E8JNI4-F1
#
_cell.length_a   1.000
_cell.length_b   1.000
_cell.length_c   1.000
_cell.angle_alpha   90.00
_cell.angle_beta   90.00
_cell.angle_gamma   90.00
#
_symmetry.space_group_name_H-M   'P 1'
#
loop_
_entity.id
_entity.type
_entity.pdbx_description
1 polymer ?
#
loop_
_entity_poly.entity_id
_entity_poly.type
_entity_poly.pdbx_seq_one_letter_code
_entity_poly.pdbx_strand_id
1 'polypeptide(L)'
;MTNSNVFASELKLLHRALHNIEKEKILSIGCGSGLFESALHRQYGIQVKYGIEPSNDMATIARKRGMTVKIGDAETATLAKESYDVIYLNGCSSYIKDLSSAYQNCHQALKKGGHLILLDVPVESAYGILYKFAAHVG
;
A
#
# COMPACT_ATOMS: atom_id res chain seq x y z
N MET A 1 9.40 -1.80 -14.96
CA MET A 1 8.27 -1.38 -15.81
C MET A 1 8.67 -0.16 -16.61
N THR A 2 8.63 -0.23 -17.94
CA THR A 2 8.99 0.86 -18.88
C THR A 2 7.82 1.81 -19.19
N ASN A 3 6.63 1.59 -18.61
CA ASN A 3 5.45 2.42 -18.83
C ASN A 3 5.23 3.40 -17.65
N SER A 4 5.63 4.65 -17.83
CA SER A 4 5.48 5.71 -16.82
C SER A 4 4.02 6.10 -16.54
N ASN A 5 3.10 5.85 -17.49
CA ASN A 5 1.70 6.23 -17.36
C ASN A 5 0.95 5.36 -16.34
N VAL A 6 1.30 4.06 -16.24
CA VAL A 6 0.70 3.15 -15.26
C VAL A 6 1.03 3.62 -13.84
N PHE A 7 2.32 3.80 -13.55
CA PHE A 7 2.78 4.31 -12.26
C PHE A 7 2.15 5.67 -11.92
N ALA A 8 2.13 6.61 -12.88
CA ALA A 8 1.54 7.92 -12.66
C ALA A 8 0.03 7.86 -12.37
N SER A 9 -0.69 6.93 -13.02
CA SER A 9 -2.14 6.75 -12.81
C SER A 9 -2.43 6.13 -11.45
N GLU A 10 -1.70 5.09 -11.04
CA GLU A 10 -1.81 4.47 -9.72
C GLU A 10 -1.44 5.45 -8.60
N LEU A 11 -0.38 6.23 -8.77
CA LEU A 11 0.03 7.25 -7.82
C LEU A 11 -1.05 8.34 -7.67
N LYS A 12 -1.68 8.77 -8.76
CA LYS A 12 -2.79 9.72 -8.73
C LYS A 12 -4.02 9.14 -8.03
N LEU A 13 -4.32 7.86 -8.24
CA LEU A 13 -5.42 7.18 -7.55
C LEU A 13 -5.17 7.11 -6.04
N LEU A 14 -3.97 6.69 -5.64
CA LEU A 14 -3.57 6.66 -4.23
C LEU A 14 -3.62 8.05 -3.60
N HIS A 15 -3.10 9.07 -4.29
CA HIS A 15 -3.23 10.46 -3.85
C HIS A 15 -4.70 10.88 -3.69
N ARG A 16 -5.57 10.58 -4.66
CA ARG A 16 -7.00 10.93 -4.60
C ARG A 16 -7.69 10.28 -3.40
N ALA A 17 -7.34 9.05 -3.07
CA ALA A 17 -7.88 8.33 -1.92
C ALA A 17 -7.41 8.93 -0.58
N LEU A 18 -6.21 9.51 -0.55
CA LEU A 18 -5.62 10.14 0.64
C LEU A 18 -5.91 11.65 0.76
N HIS A 19 -6.28 12.34 -0.32
CA HIS A 19 -6.28 13.82 -0.40
C HIS A 19 -7.18 14.53 0.62
N ASN A 20 -8.26 13.89 1.06
CA ASN A 20 -9.21 14.49 2.02
C ASN A 20 -8.94 14.07 3.47
N ILE A 21 -7.78 13.46 3.72
CA ILE A 21 -7.42 12.88 5.01
C ILE A 21 -6.29 13.73 5.61
N GLU A 22 -6.62 14.58 6.58
CA GLU A 22 -5.69 15.58 7.12
C GLU A 22 -4.72 15.03 8.18
N LYS A 23 -3.40 15.13 7.92
CA LYS A 23 -2.30 14.94 8.90
C LYS A 23 -2.44 13.70 9.78
N GLU A 24 -2.60 12.57 9.12
CA GLU A 24 -2.89 11.29 9.74
C GLU A 24 -1.64 10.40 9.84
N LYS A 25 -1.61 9.52 10.86
CA LYS A 25 -0.57 8.50 10.98
C LYS A 25 -0.92 7.35 10.04
N ILE A 26 -0.27 7.34 8.87
CA ILE A 26 -0.53 6.40 7.77
C ILE A 26 0.40 5.19 7.83
N LEU A 27 -0.16 3.98 7.67
CA LEU A 27 0.56 2.72 7.48
C LEU A 27 0.33 2.16 6.06
N SER A 28 1.43 1.83 5.38
CA SER A 28 1.42 1.10 4.09
C SER A 28 1.69 -0.39 4.33
N ILE A 29 0.72 -1.25 4.04
CA ILE A 29 0.87 -2.71 4.13
C ILE A 29 1.38 -3.23 2.78
N GLY A 30 2.44 -4.04 2.82
CA GLY A 30 3.14 -4.48 1.61
C GLY A 30 3.82 -3.31 0.90
N CYS A 31 4.51 -2.44 1.65
CA CYS A 31 5.06 -1.20 1.10
C CYS A 31 6.17 -1.41 0.05
N GLY A 32 6.67 -2.64 -0.09
CA GLY A 32 7.72 -2.98 -1.02
C GLY A 32 8.94 -2.10 -0.83
N SER A 33 9.39 -1.48 -1.93
CA SER A 33 10.57 -0.62 -1.91
C SER A 33 10.27 0.80 -1.38
N GLY A 34 9.04 1.13 -1.04
CA GLY A 34 8.64 2.50 -0.65
C GLY A 34 8.56 3.46 -1.83
N LEU A 35 8.35 2.96 -3.06
CA LEU A 35 8.38 3.77 -4.27
C LEU A 35 7.23 4.78 -4.32
N PHE A 36 6.00 4.31 -4.05
CA PHE A 36 4.81 5.14 -4.04
C PHE A 36 4.84 6.15 -2.89
N GLU A 37 5.26 5.71 -1.70
CA GLU A 37 5.38 6.53 -0.49
C GLU A 37 6.37 7.68 -0.70
N SER A 38 7.51 7.37 -1.32
CA SER A 38 8.51 8.37 -1.67
C SER A 38 8.02 9.34 -2.76
N ALA A 39 7.22 8.86 -3.71
CA ALA A 39 6.63 9.71 -4.75
C ALA A 39 5.49 10.60 -4.21
N LEU A 40 4.63 10.07 -3.33
CA LEU A 40 3.60 10.82 -2.61
C LEU A 40 4.21 12.00 -1.85
N HIS A 41 5.32 11.75 -1.15
CA HIS A 41 6.02 12.80 -0.42
C HIS A 41 6.58 13.86 -1.36
N ARG A 42 7.29 13.46 -2.42
CA ARG A 42 7.91 14.42 -3.37
C ARG A 42 6.91 15.22 -4.19
N GLN A 43 5.78 14.62 -4.59
CA GLN A 43 4.85 15.24 -5.54
C GLN A 43 3.66 15.94 -4.86
N TYR A 44 3.23 15.44 -3.70
CA TYR A 44 2.01 15.93 -3.03
C TYR A 44 2.25 16.32 -1.56
N GLY A 45 3.47 16.20 -1.05
CA GLY A 45 3.79 16.53 0.34
C GLY A 45 3.22 15.56 1.37
N ILE A 46 2.64 14.43 0.94
CA ILE A 46 2.05 13.42 1.83
C ILE A 46 3.14 12.48 2.32
N GLN A 47 3.39 12.46 3.63
CA GLN A 47 4.40 11.60 4.23
C GLN A 47 3.80 10.32 4.80
N VAL A 48 4.09 9.18 4.17
CA VAL A 48 3.80 7.84 4.70
C VAL A 48 5.05 7.30 5.38
N LYS A 49 5.09 7.37 6.72
CA LYS A 49 6.29 7.02 7.50
C LYS A 49 6.38 5.53 7.82
N TYR A 50 5.26 4.83 7.96
CA TYR A 50 5.24 3.46 8.50
C TYR A 50 4.90 2.45 7.40
N GLY A 51 5.57 1.29 7.42
CA GLY A 51 5.30 0.21 6.50
C GLY A 51 5.47 -1.19 7.09
N ILE A 52 4.71 -2.16 6.56
CA ILE A 52 4.93 -3.60 6.74
C ILE A 52 5.38 -4.17 5.40
N GLU A 53 6.44 -4.97 5.40
CA GLU A 53 6.95 -5.63 4.19
C GLU A 53 7.63 -6.96 4.54
N PRO A 54 7.23 -8.10 3.94
CA PRO A 54 7.86 -9.39 4.22
C PRO A 54 9.29 -9.51 3.66
N SER A 55 9.60 -8.84 2.53
CA SER A 55 10.94 -8.90 1.93
C SER A 55 11.94 -7.96 2.62
N ASN A 56 13.00 -8.54 3.18
CA ASN A 56 14.10 -7.78 3.80
C ASN A 56 14.80 -6.83 2.81
N ASP A 57 14.99 -7.25 1.57
CA ASP A 57 15.66 -6.44 0.54
C ASP A 57 14.82 -5.21 0.17
N MET A 58 13.51 -5.42 -0.03
CA MET A 58 12.57 -4.35 -0.34
C MET A 58 12.44 -3.37 0.83
N ALA A 59 12.29 -3.89 2.05
CA ALA A 59 12.26 -3.08 3.27
C ALA A 59 13.54 -2.26 3.45
N THR A 60 14.70 -2.80 3.07
CA THR A 60 15.97 -2.07 3.11
C THR A 60 15.97 -0.88 2.15
N ILE A 61 15.41 -1.04 0.94
CA ILE A 61 15.26 0.07 -0.01
C ILE A 61 14.27 1.11 0.52
N ALA A 62 13.14 0.68 1.09
CA ALA A 62 12.13 1.57 1.66
C ALA A 62 12.68 2.39 2.85
N ARG A 63 13.48 1.76 3.71
CA ARG A 63 14.17 2.45 4.82
C ARG A 63 15.14 3.51 4.31
N LYS A 64 15.90 3.23 3.24
CA LYS A 64 16.76 4.24 2.58
C LYS A 64 15.97 5.41 1.99
N ARG A 65 14.67 5.23 1.71
CA ARG A 65 13.75 6.30 1.28
C ARG A 65 13.07 7.03 2.45
N GLY A 66 13.46 6.75 3.69
CA GLY A 66 13.00 7.45 4.90
C GLY A 66 11.83 6.79 5.62
N MET A 67 11.41 5.59 5.22
CA MET A 67 10.35 4.85 5.92
C MET A 67 10.86 4.09 7.15
N THR A 68 10.01 3.94 8.15
CA THR A 68 10.15 2.98 9.24
C THR A 68 9.38 1.71 8.87
N VAL A 69 10.11 0.70 8.40
CA VAL A 69 9.51 -0.56 7.94
C VAL A 69 9.73 -1.67 8.95
N LYS A 70 8.66 -2.37 9.33
CA LYS A 70 8.71 -3.61 10.10
C LYS A 70 8.62 -4.80 9.16
N ILE A 71 9.52 -5.76 9.34
CA ILE A 71 9.48 -7.02 8.57
C ILE A 71 8.35 -7.88 9.12
N GLY A 72 7.51 -8.38 8.23
CA GLY A 72 6.44 -9.31 8.58
C GLY A 72 5.33 -9.37 7.55
N ASP A 73 4.49 -10.37 7.69
CA ASP A 73 3.29 -10.55 6.87
C ASP A 73 2.12 -9.72 7.42
N ALA A 74 1.19 -9.33 6.56
CA ALA A 74 0.04 -8.52 6.94
C ALA A 74 -0.84 -9.25 7.98
N GLU A 75 -0.92 -10.58 7.88
CA GLU A 75 -1.68 -11.47 8.75
C GLU A 75 -1.17 -11.49 10.20
N THR A 76 0.16 -11.44 10.38
CA THR A 76 0.79 -11.76 11.68
C THR A 76 1.60 -10.63 12.28
N ALA A 77 1.91 -9.58 11.51
CA ALA A 77 2.67 -8.44 12.01
C ALA A 77 1.98 -7.82 13.22
N THR A 78 2.67 -7.77 14.36
CA THR A 78 2.13 -7.09 15.55
C THR A 78 2.02 -5.59 15.28
N LEU A 79 0.80 -5.08 15.22
CA LEU A 79 0.49 -3.67 15.08
C LEU A 79 -0.04 -3.13 16.42
N ALA A 80 0.31 -1.90 16.77
CA ALA A 80 -0.25 -1.26 17.95
C ALA A 80 -1.74 -0.96 17.69
N LYS A 81 -2.59 -1.39 18.62
CA LYS A 81 -4.05 -1.17 18.56
C LYS A 81 -4.37 0.32 18.55
N GLU A 82 -5.41 0.70 17.81
CA GLU A 82 -5.91 2.08 17.72
C GLU A 82 -4.80 3.14 17.52
N SER A 83 -3.81 2.85 16.66
CA SER A 83 -2.60 3.67 16.55
C SER A 83 -2.40 4.33 15.19
N TYR A 84 -3.16 3.92 14.19
CA TYR A 84 -3.13 4.47 12.84
C TYR A 84 -4.46 5.10 12.49
N ASP A 85 -4.39 6.24 11.82
CA ASP A 85 -5.59 6.92 11.33
C ASP A 85 -5.96 6.40 9.93
N VAL A 86 -4.95 6.06 9.10
CA VAL A 86 -5.11 5.33 7.84
C VAL A 86 -4.22 4.10 7.79
N ILE A 87 -4.78 3.01 7.28
CA ILE A 87 -4.02 1.87 6.78
C ILE A 87 -4.42 1.65 5.34
N TYR A 88 -3.46 1.45 4.43
CA TYR A 88 -3.78 1.10 3.05
C TYR A 88 -2.99 -0.10 2.53
N LEU A 89 -3.62 -0.79 1.59
CA LEU A 89 -3.05 -1.85 0.76
C LEU A 89 -3.07 -1.35 -0.68
N ASN A 90 -1.91 -1.35 -1.34
CA ASN A 90 -1.78 -0.91 -2.73
C ASN A 90 -1.17 -2.02 -3.59
N GLY A 91 -2.02 -2.74 -4.33
CA GLY A 91 -1.62 -3.82 -5.23
C GLY A 91 -1.01 -5.04 -4.54
N CYS A 92 -1.22 -5.21 -3.22
CA CYS A 92 -0.62 -6.28 -2.44
C CYS A 92 -1.60 -7.37 -1.98
N SER A 93 -2.91 -7.09 -1.97
CA SER A 93 -3.93 -8.03 -1.46
C SER A 93 -3.91 -9.38 -2.19
N SER A 94 -3.64 -9.37 -3.50
CA SER A 94 -3.50 -10.59 -4.31
C SER A 94 -2.36 -11.53 -3.88
N TYR A 95 -1.41 -11.07 -3.06
CA TYR A 95 -0.30 -11.87 -2.54
C TYR A 95 -0.51 -12.35 -1.09
N ILE A 96 -1.58 -11.90 -0.43
CA ILE A 96 -1.90 -12.23 0.97
C ILE A 96 -2.71 -13.53 0.98
N LYS A 97 -2.30 -14.50 1.81
CA LYS A 97 -2.95 -15.83 1.84
C LYS A 97 -4.27 -15.80 2.60
N ASP A 98 -4.27 -15.14 3.76
CA ASP A 98 -5.45 -14.99 4.59
C ASP A 98 -5.82 -13.51 4.74
N LEU A 99 -6.62 -13.03 3.77
CA LEU A 99 -7.12 -11.66 3.77
C LEU A 99 -7.99 -11.35 4.98
N SER A 100 -8.72 -12.33 5.52
CA SER A 100 -9.56 -12.11 6.71
C SER A 100 -8.70 -11.75 7.91
N SER A 101 -7.64 -12.53 8.15
CA SER A 101 -6.69 -12.27 9.24
C SER A 101 -5.94 -10.94 9.03
N ALA A 102 -5.48 -10.66 7.80
CA ALA A 102 -4.82 -9.39 7.49
C ALA A 102 -5.74 -8.17 7.74
N TYR A 103 -6.99 -8.24 7.29
CA TYR A 103 -7.96 -7.15 7.48
C TYR A 103 -8.37 -7.00 8.95
N GLN A 104 -8.50 -8.10 9.70
CA GLN A 104 -8.74 -8.04 11.14
C GLN A 104 -7.56 -7.41 11.90
N ASN A 105 -6.32 -7.72 11.51
CA ASN A 105 -5.13 -7.11 12.09
C ASN A 105 -5.10 -5.59 11.80
N CYS A 106 -5.38 -5.19 10.55
CA CYS A 106 -5.50 -3.79 10.16
C CYS A 106 -6.63 -3.08 10.95
N HIS A 107 -7.81 -3.69 11.03
CA HIS A 107 -8.95 -3.14 11.74
C HIS A 107 -8.66 -2.89 13.23
N GLN A 108 -7.97 -3.82 13.91
CA GLN A 108 -7.58 -3.62 15.32
C GLN A 108 -6.55 -2.50 15.50
N ALA A 109 -5.69 -2.28 14.50
CA ALA A 109 -4.65 -1.26 14.53
C ALA A 109 -5.17 0.14 14.16
N LEU A 110 -6.31 0.22 13.47
CA LEU A 110 -7.00 1.47 13.17
C LEU A 110 -7.61 2.08 14.43
N LYS A 111 -7.48 3.40 14.55
CA LYS A 111 -8.26 4.19 15.51
C LYS A 111 -9.75 4.10 15.17
N LYS A 112 -10.60 4.37 16.16
CA LYS A 112 -12.03 4.57 15.92
C LYS A 112 -12.24 5.72 14.93
N GLY A 113 -12.98 5.45 13.85
CA GLY A 113 -13.19 6.41 12.75
C GLY A 113 -12.02 6.48 11.76
N GLY A 114 -10.97 5.67 11.93
CA GLY A 114 -9.89 5.54 10.96
C GLY A 114 -10.32 4.83 9.67
N HIS A 115 -9.49 4.94 8.64
CA HIS A 115 -9.81 4.49 7.29
C HIS A 115 -8.93 3.31 6.86
N LEU A 116 -9.57 2.25 6.38
CA LEU A 116 -8.90 1.19 5.62
C LEU A 116 -9.11 1.46 4.12
N ILE A 117 -8.03 1.62 3.37
CA ILE A 117 -8.07 1.85 1.92
C ILE A 117 -7.51 0.63 1.19
N LEU A 118 -8.30 0.05 0.29
CA LEU A 118 -7.89 -1.07 -0.55
C LEU A 118 -7.81 -0.61 -2.00
N LEU A 119 -6.61 -0.62 -2.56
CA LEU A 119 -6.33 -0.29 -3.95
C LEU A 119 -5.85 -1.56 -4.63
N ASP A 120 -6.70 -2.16 -5.45
CA ASP A 120 -6.38 -3.36 -6.22
C ASP A 120 -7.00 -3.28 -7.61
N VAL A 121 -6.50 -4.11 -8.53
CA VAL A 121 -7.05 -4.30 -9.86
C VAL A 121 -7.85 -5.60 -9.87
N PRO A 122 -9.19 -5.54 -9.88
CA PRO A 122 -9.99 -6.74 -10.04
C PRO A 122 -9.62 -7.43 -11.35
N VAL A 123 -9.40 -8.74 -11.28
CA VAL A 123 -8.98 -9.55 -12.42
C VAL A 123 -9.97 -9.45 -13.58
N GLU A 124 -11.25 -9.33 -13.27
CA GLU A 124 -12.37 -9.25 -14.21
C GLU A 124 -12.64 -7.82 -14.69
N SER A 125 -11.93 -6.82 -14.15
CA SER A 125 -12.08 -5.43 -14.62
C SER A 125 -11.59 -5.28 -16.06
N ALA A 126 -12.09 -4.27 -16.77
CA ALA A 126 -11.65 -3.99 -18.15
C ALA A 126 -10.12 -3.84 -18.24
N TYR A 127 -9.50 -3.24 -17.22
CA TYR A 127 -8.04 -3.13 -17.13
C TYR A 127 -7.38 -4.48 -16.85
N GLY A 128 -7.90 -5.29 -15.92
CA GLY A 128 -7.41 -6.64 -15.63
C GLY A 128 -7.46 -7.58 -16.85
N ILE A 129 -8.53 -7.51 -17.63
CA ILE A 129 -8.70 -8.25 -18.89
C ILE A 129 -7.65 -7.80 -19.91
N LEU A 130 -7.50 -6.49 -20.13
CA LEU A 130 -6.52 -5.95 -21.07
C LEU A 130 -5.08 -6.33 -20.69
N TYR A 131 -4.76 -6.27 -19.39
CA TYR A 131 -3.45 -6.64 -18.87
C TYR A 131 -3.15 -8.12 -19.10
N LYS A 132 -4.11 -9.01 -18.81
CA LYS A 132 -3.98 -10.45 -19.11
C LYS A 132 -3.83 -10.72 -20.59
N PHE A 133 -4.58 -10.02 -21.43
CA PHE A 133 -4.49 -10.16 -22.88
C PHE A 133 -3.09 -9.76 -23.38
N ALA A 134 -2.57 -8.61 -22.94
CA ALA A 134 -1.24 -8.14 -23.29
C ALA A 134 -0.13 -9.16 -22.93
N ALA A 135 -0.26 -9.87 -21.81
CA ALA A 135 0.67 -10.90 -21.39
C ALA A 135 0.62 -12.20 -22.24
N HIS A 136 -0.45 -12.42 -23.02
CA HIS A 136 -0.59 -13.57 -23.91
C HIS A 136 -0.18 -13.28 -25.36
N VAL A 137 -0.18 -12.01 -25.78
CA VAL A 137 0.08 -11.61 -27.18
C VAL A 137 1.45 -10.93 -27.38
N GLY A 138 2.18 -10.65 -26.30
CA GLY A 138 3.57 -10.19 -26.31
C GLY A 138 4.54 -11.29 -25.95
#